data_AF-A0AAD3WY63-F1
#
_entry.id   AF-A0AAD3WY63-F1
#
_cell.length_a   1.000
_cell.length_b   1.000
_cell.length_c   1.000
_cell.angle_alpha   90.00
_cell.angle_beta   90.00
_cell.angle_gamma   90.00
#
_symmetry.space_group_name_H-M   'P 1'
#
loop_
_entity.id
_entity.type
_entity.pdbx_description
1 polymer ?
#
loop_
_entity_poly.entity_id
_entity_poly.type
_entity_poly.pdbx_seq_one_letter_code
_entity_poly.pdbx_strand_id
1 'polypeptide(L)'
;MNTENWLPRIKALYLKMEENHSVKIEALEVLNNNTPASIFKQIHSNQDQEAFAYWLDSCFKLHYYYNSKQNYSLSLDYLQLAYSKLQAMVSLYHHSPDLKRWILKKLDQLIVCMLEYCQQSNHNNLCQQSTDLINHHVIFMKSLNNQNLYYQ
;
A
#
# COMPACT_ATOMS: atom_id res chain seq x y z
N MET A 1 -15.29 5.39 -10.24
CA MET A 1 -14.34 6.46 -10.62
C MET A 1 -13.31 5.86 -11.57
N ASN A 2 -12.89 6.54 -12.64
CA ASN A 2 -11.81 6.09 -13.55
C ASN A 2 -10.48 6.80 -13.22
N THR A 3 -9.35 6.27 -13.69
CA THR A 3 -8.01 6.82 -13.40
C THR A 3 -7.88 8.28 -13.83
N GLU A 4 -8.43 8.63 -14.99
CA GLU A 4 -8.37 9.98 -15.57
C GLU A 4 -9.06 11.04 -14.72
N ASN A 5 -10.14 10.69 -14.00
CA ASN A 5 -10.79 11.60 -13.06
C ASN A 5 -10.22 11.50 -11.65
N TRP A 6 -9.69 10.34 -11.26
CA TRP A 6 -9.13 10.13 -9.93
C TRP A 6 -7.79 10.86 -9.75
N LEU A 7 -6.88 10.72 -10.70
CA LEU A 7 -5.51 11.24 -10.59
C LEU A 7 -5.45 12.76 -10.44
N PRO A 8 -6.18 13.58 -11.24
CA PRO A 8 -6.19 15.03 -11.03
C PRO A 8 -6.76 15.43 -9.67
N ARG A 9 -7.74 14.66 -9.14
CA ARG A 9 -8.35 14.95 -7.83
C ARG A 9 -7.40 14.68 -6.68
N ILE A 10 -6.69 13.56 -6.69
CA ILE A 10 -5.70 13.27 -5.63
C ILE A 10 -4.53 14.26 -5.71
N LYS A 11 -4.07 14.63 -6.91
CA LYS A 11 -3.07 15.68 -7.11
C LYS A 11 -3.50 17.02 -6.51
N ALA A 12 -4.71 17.47 -6.86
CA ALA A 12 -5.25 18.71 -6.32
C ALA A 12 -5.41 18.67 -4.79
N LEU A 13 -5.73 17.51 -4.23
CA LEU A 13 -5.80 17.33 -2.78
C LEU A 13 -4.42 17.45 -2.13
N TYR A 14 -3.39 16.82 -2.72
CA TYR A 14 -2.02 16.89 -2.24
C TYR A 14 -1.48 18.32 -2.23
N LEU A 15 -1.67 19.07 -3.32
CA LEU A 15 -1.28 20.49 -3.38
C LEU A 15 -1.95 21.31 -2.26
N LYS A 16 -3.25 21.09 -2.04
CA LYS A 16 -3.98 21.76 -0.96
C LYS A 16 -3.46 21.38 0.43
N MET A 17 -3.05 20.13 0.63
CA MET A 17 -2.47 19.67 1.89
C MET A 17 -1.11 20.33 2.18
N GLU A 18 -0.32 20.61 1.15
CA GLU A 18 0.95 21.35 1.27
C GLU A 18 0.72 22.83 1.60
N GLU A 19 -0.27 23.46 0.96
CA GLU A 19 -0.64 24.86 1.20
C GLU A 19 -1.34 25.06 2.55
N ASN A 20 -2.09 24.07 2.99
CA ASN A 20 -2.86 24.13 4.23
C ASN A 20 -2.89 22.76 4.93
N HIS A 21 -2.09 22.64 5.99
CA HIS A 21 -2.02 21.47 6.86
C HIS A 21 -3.37 21.10 7.52
N SER A 22 -4.38 21.98 7.48
CA SER A 22 -5.74 21.69 7.97
C SER A 22 -6.63 20.98 6.95
N VAL A 23 -6.15 20.71 5.72
CA VAL A 23 -6.93 20.00 4.71
C VAL A 23 -7.26 18.60 5.20
N LYS A 24 -8.55 18.30 5.15
CA LYS A 24 -9.18 17.17 5.81
C LYS A 24 -8.68 15.85 5.25
N ILE A 25 -8.00 15.10 6.11
CA ILE A 25 -7.64 13.69 5.90
C ILE A 25 -8.84 12.87 5.44
N GLU A 26 -10.06 13.21 5.89
CA GLU A 26 -11.33 12.63 5.41
C GLU A 26 -11.46 12.63 3.88
N ALA A 27 -11.01 13.70 3.19
CA ALA A 27 -11.05 13.75 1.73
C ALA A 27 -10.04 12.77 1.08
N LEU A 28 -8.89 12.59 1.72
CA LEU A 28 -7.87 11.63 1.27
C LEU A 28 -8.36 10.20 1.44
N GLU A 29 -9.05 9.90 2.54
CA GLU A 29 -9.67 8.60 2.79
C GLU A 29 -10.74 8.28 1.76
N VAL A 30 -11.62 9.24 1.47
CA VAL A 30 -12.65 9.06 0.43
C VAL A 30 -11.99 8.77 -0.91
N LEU A 31 -10.94 9.50 -1.30
CA LEU A 31 -10.25 9.24 -2.56
C LEU A 31 -9.52 7.89 -2.56
N ASN A 32 -8.84 7.54 -1.47
CA ASN A 32 -8.11 6.27 -1.35
C ASN A 32 -9.07 5.07 -1.40
N ASN A 33 -10.21 5.15 -0.72
CA ASN A 33 -11.24 4.10 -0.71
C ASN A 33 -11.97 4.00 -2.06
N ASN A 34 -12.02 5.08 -2.84
CA ASN A 34 -12.61 5.10 -4.19
C ASN A 34 -11.57 4.98 -5.32
N THR A 35 -10.42 4.39 -5.03
CA THR A 35 -9.35 4.18 -6.02
C THR A 35 -9.82 3.28 -7.17
N PRO A 36 -9.70 3.72 -8.44
CA PRO A 36 -10.04 2.93 -9.60
C PRO A 36 -9.30 1.60 -9.64
N ALA A 37 -10.04 0.51 -9.86
CA ALA A 37 -9.45 -0.83 -9.97
C ALA A 37 -8.43 -0.95 -11.11
N SER A 38 -8.53 -0.10 -12.14
CA SER A 38 -7.59 -0.02 -13.26
C SER A 38 -6.14 0.22 -12.81
N ILE A 39 -5.92 1.01 -11.75
CA ILE A 39 -4.59 1.31 -11.20
C ILE A 39 -3.85 0.04 -10.75
N PHE A 40 -4.59 -0.98 -10.31
CA PHE A 40 -4.02 -2.25 -9.85
C PHE A 40 -3.98 -3.33 -10.92
N LYS A 41 -4.64 -3.12 -12.07
CA LYS A 41 -4.74 -4.15 -13.11
C LYS A 41 -3.58 -4.08 -14.08
N GLN A 42 -3.17 -2.89 -14.49
CA GLN A 42 -2.12 -2.73 -15.48
C GLN A 42 -1.41 -1.40 -15.30
N ILE A 43 -0.08 -1.44 -15.43
CA ILE A 43 0.77 -0.26 -15.40
C ILE A 43 1.51 -0.24 -16.73
N HIS A 44 0.99 0.54 -17.67
CA HIS A 44 1.52 0.63 -19.04
C HIS A 44 2.03 2.01 -19.41
N SER A 45 1.58 3.01 -18.68
CA SER A 45 1.91 4.40 -18.92
C SER A 45 2.53 5.04 -17.69
N ASN A 46 3.23 6.15 -17.91
CA ASN A 46 3.70 7.00 -16.82
C ASN A 46 2.53 7.51 -15.95
N GLN A 47 1.36 7.68 -16.54
CA GLN A 47 0.15 8.09 -15.81
C GLN A 47 -0.34 7.00 -14.86
N ASP A 48 -0.27 5.72 -15.25
CA ASP A 48 -0.62 4.61 -14.37
C ASP A 48 0.39 4.47 -13.22
N GLN A 49 1.68 4.62 -13.53
CA GLN A 49 2.74 4.62 -12.51
C GLN A 49 2.54 5.75 -11.51
N GLU A 50 2.23 6.95 -12.01
CA GLU A 50 1.97 8.12 -11.18
C GLU A 50 0.72 7.91 -10.31
N ALA A 51 -0.39 7.44 -10.88
CA ALA A 51 -1.61 7.15 -10.13
C ALA A 51 -1.38 6.10 -9.04
N PHE A 52 -0.62 5.05 -9.37
CA PHE A 52 -0.23 4.03 -8.41
C PHE A 52 0.65 4.61 -7.28
N ALA A 53 1.61 5.47 -7.62
CA ALA A 53 2.49 6.13 -6.64
C ALA A 53 1.69 7.02 -5.68
N TYR A 54 0.76 7.84 -6.18
CA TYR A 54 -0.11 8.66 -5.34
C TYR A 54 -1.00 7.80 -4.43
N TRP A 55 -1.55 6.70 -4.94
CA TRP A 55 -2.36 5.80 -4.12
C TRP A 55 -1.52 5.19 -2.99
N LEU A 56 -0.33 4.66 -3.32
CA LEU A 56 0.52 4.02 -2.34
C LEU A 56 1.00 5.01 -1.27
N ASP A 57 1.40 6.22 -1.68
CA ASP A 57 1.76 7.28 -0.75
C ASP A 57 0.58 7.69 0.15
N SER A 58 -0.64 7.73 -0.40
CA SER A 58 -1.83 8.07 0.38
C SER A 58 -2.10 7.06 1.49
N CYS A 59 -1.88 5.76 1.25
CA CYS A 59 -1.94 4.73 2.30
C CYS A 59 -0.96 5.03 3.45
N PHE A 60 0.28 5.43 3.13
CA PHE A 60 1.27 5.78 4.16
C PHE A 60 0.90 7.06 4.90
N LYS A 61 0.42 8.10 4.21
CA LYS A 61 -0.05 9.33 4.87
C LYS A 61 -1.21 9.06 5.83
N LEU A 62 -2.17 8.23 5.42
CA LEU A 62 -3.30 7.83 6.27
C LEU A 62 -2.83 7.01 7.47
N HIS A 63 -1.90 6.06 7.27
CA HIS A 63 -1.23 5.35 8.36
C HIS A 63 -0.61 6.31 9.37
N TYR A 64 0.27 7.22 8.93
CA TYR A 64 0.94 8.17 9.83
C TYR A 64 -0.05 9.08 10.56
N TYR A 65 -1.09 9.56 9.86
CA TYR A 65 -2.13 10.37 10.47
C TYR A 65 -2.85 9.62 11.60
N TYR A 66 -3.34 8.42 11.33
CA TYR A 66 -4.07 7.64 12.32
C TYR A 66 -3.19 7.19 13.48
N ASN A 67 -1.92 6.89 13.21
CA ASN A 67 -0.94 6.63 14.25
C ASN A 67 -0.79 7.85 15.18
N SER A 68 -0.67 9.06 14.62
CA SER A 68 -0.57 10.30 15.42
C SER A 68 -1.81 10.58 16.28
N LYS A 69 -2.98 10.06 15.86
CA LYS A 69 -4.25 10.13 16.59
C LYS A 69 -4.46 8.96 17.54
N GLN A 70 -3.46 8.09 17.71
CA GLN A 70 -3.53 6.87 18.53
C GLN A 70 -4.63 5.89 18.10
N ASN A 71 -5.11 5.99 16.85
CA ASN A 71 -6.03 5.02 16.27
C ASN A 71 -5.22 3.92 15.58
N TYR A 72 -4.64 3.04 16.40
CA TYR A 72 -3.65 2.08 15.93
C TYR A 72 -4.22 1.01 14.98
N SER A 73 -5.50 0.66 15.15
CA SER A 73 -6.20 -0.29 14.27
C SER A 73 -6.27 0.26 12.85
N LEU A 74 -6.85 1.44 12.69
CA LEU A 74 -7.07 2.02 11.37
C LEU A 74 -5.75 2.41 10.69
N SER A 75 -4.76 2.82 11.48
CA SER A 75 -3.38 3.00 11.02
C SER A 75 -2.78 1.73 10.41
N LEU A 76 -2.97 0.57 11.06
CA LEU A 76 -2.48 -0.71 10.55
C LEU A 76 -3.29 -1.18 9.33
N ASP A 77 -4.60 -0.93 9.31
CA ASP A 77 -5.48 -1.30 8.20
C ASP A 77 -5.00 -0.70 6.87
N TYR A 78 -4.47 0.53 6.87
CA TYR A 78 -3.91 1.14 5.65
C TYR A 78 -2.61 0.47 5.18
N LEU A 79 -1.74 0.01 6.10
CA LEU A 79 -0.56 -0.76 5.71
C LEU A 79 -0.95 -2.14 5.16
N GLN A 80 -1.93 -2.80 5.78
CA GLN A 80 -2.45 -4.09 5.31
C GLN A 80 -3.19 -3.95 3.97
N LEU A 81 -3.90 -2.84 3.75
CA LEU A 81 -4.51 -2.52 2.46
C LEU A 81 -3.44 -2.38 1.37
N ALA A 82 -2.37 -1.62 1.64
CA ALA A 82 -1.26 -1.47 0.70
C ALA A 82 -0.62 -2.83 0.38
N TYR A 83 -0.34 -3.62 1.41
CA TYR A 83 0.23 -4.95 1.30
C TYR A 83 -0.64 -5.90 0.46
N SER A 84 -1.94 -6.01 0.77
CA SER A 84 -2.85 -6.92 0.08
C SER A 84 -3.02 -6.59 -1.41
N LYS A 85 -3.08 -5.31 -1.77
CA LYS A 85 -3.16 -4.88 -3.17
C LYS A 85 -1.88 -5.19 -3.93
N LEU A 86 -0.72 -4.91 -3.33
CA LEU A 86 0.58 -5.26 -3.92
C LEU A 86 0.75 -6.77 -4.10
N GLN A 87 0.32 -7.56 -3.11
CA GLN A 87 0.33 -9.02 -3.17
C GLN A 87 -0.53 -9.52 -4.33
N ALA A 88 -1.74 -8.97 -4.51
CA ALA A 88 -2.60 -9.32 -5.64
C ALA A 88 -1.99 -8.92 -6.98
N MET A 89 -1.32 -7.76 -7.06
CA MET A 89 -0.69 -7.28 -8.28
C MET A 89 0.46 -8.19 -8.73
N VAL A 90 1.37 -8.59 -7.83
CA VAL A 90 2.51 -9.43 -8.25
C VAL A 90 2.07 -10.81 -8.77
N SER A 91 0.92 -11.31 -8.29
CA SER A 91 0.32 -12.56 -8.80
C SER A 91 -0.24 -12.46 -10.22
N LEU A 92 -0.34 -11.25 -10.80
CA LEU A 92 -0.80 -11.07 -12.18
C LEU A 92 0.31 -11.39 -13.20
N TYR A 93 -0.01 -12.24 -14.18
CA TYR A 93 0.98 -12.76 -15.14
C TYR A 93 1.53 -11.70 -16.11
N HIS A 94 0.76 -10.67 -16.44
CA HIS A 94 1.06 -9.69 -17.48
C HIS A 94 1.95 -8.51 -17.05
N HIS A 95 2.37 -8.44 -15.78
CA HIS A 95 3.31 -7.40 -15.34
C HIS A 95 4.75 -7.72 -15.73
N SER A 96 5.53 -6.68 -16.05
CA SER A 96 6.94 -6.82 -16.36
C SER A 96 7.72 -7.42 -15.18
N PRO A 97 8.79 -8.20 -15.45
CA PRO A 97 9.64 -8.74 -14.39
C PRO A 97 10.18 -7.67 -13.43
N ASP A 98 10.54 -6.49 -13.95
CA ASP A 98 11.06 -5.39 -13.13
C ASP A 98 10.01 -4.82 -12.18
N LEU A 99 8.77 -4.64 -12.64
CA LEU A 99 7.66 -4.21 -11.79
C LEU A 99 7.38 -5.26 -10.72
N LYS A 100 7.37 -6.55 -11.07
CA LYS A 100 7.19 -7.63 -10.09
C LYS A 100 8.30 -7.62 -9.04
N ARG A 101 9.57 -7.51 -9.44
CA ARG A 101 10.71 -7.40 -8.52
C ARG A 101 10.58 -6.19 -7.59
N TRP A 102 10.19 -5.04 -8.12
CA TRP A 102 9.95 -3.84 -7.33
C TRP A 102 8.83 -4.06 -6.30
N ILE A 103 7.70 -4.66 -6.72
CA ILE A 103 6.58 -4.98 -5.83
C ILE A 103 7.02 -5.94 -4.73
N LEU A 104 7.78 -6.99 -5.05
CA LEU A 104 8.31 -7.94 -4.07
C LEU A 104 9.18 -7.26 -3.01
N LYS A 105 10.14 -6.45 -3.45
CA LYS A 105 10.97 -5.66 -2.53
C LYS A 105 10.13 -4.73 -1.66
N LYS A 106 9.04 -4.17 -2.20
CA LYS A 106 8.14 -3.30 -1.45
C LYS A 106 7.29 -4.07 -0.43
N LEU A 107 6.88 -5.30 -0.75
CA LEU A 107 6.21 -6.20 0.18
C LEU A 107 7.12 -6.57 1.36
N ASP A 108 8.39 -6.87 1.11
CA ASP A 108 9.40 -7.12 2.16
C ASP A 108 9.57 -5.91 3.08
N GLN A 109 9.56 -4.69 2.54
CA GLN A 109 9.62 -3.48 3.35
C GLN A 109 8.35 -3.25 4.17
N LEU A 110 7.18 -3.50 3.58
CA LEU A 110 5.89 -3.33 4.25
C LEU A 110 5.71 -4.32 5.40
N ILE A 111 6.13 -5.58 5.22
CA ILE A 111 6.04 -6.57 6.30
C ILE A 111 6.91 -6.16 7.49
N VAL A 112 8.15 -5.74 7.26
CA VAL A 112 9.04 -5.23 8.32
C VAL A 112 8.43 -4.02 9.02
N CYS A 113 7.91 -3.05 8.26
CA CYS A 113 7.26 -1.87 8.82
C CYS A 113 6.06 -2.23 9.71
N MET A 114 5.19 -3.15 9.26
CA MET A 114 4.06 -3.63 10.07
C MET A 114 4.52 -4.36 11.33
N LEU A 115 5.62 -5.12 11.28
CA LEU A 115 6.18 -5.82 12.44
C LEU A 115 6.76 -4.87 13.47
N GLU A 116 7.59 -3.92 13.05
CA GLU A 116 8.15 -2.89 13.91
C GLU A 116 7.03 -2.09 14.59
N TYR A 117 5.99 -1.75 13.83
CA TYR A 117 4.81 -1.09 14.35
C TYR A 117 4.10 -1.92 15.43
N CYS A 118 3.84 -3.20 15.17
CA CYS A 118 3.23 -4.11 16.14
C CYS A 118 4.09 -4.28 17.41
N GLN A 119 5.42 -4.28 17.28
CA GLN A 119 6.35 -4.43 18.41
C GLN A 119 6.44 -3.17 19.28
N GLN A 120 6.34 -1.98 18.66
CA GLN A 120 6.37 -0.69 19.38
C GLN A 120 5.07 -0.41 20.13
N SER A 121 3.94 -0.90 19.61
CA SER A 121 2.67 -0.84 20.31
C SER A 121 2.60 -1.95 21.36
N ASN A 122 2.56 -1.63 22.66
CA ASN A 122 2.39 -2.57 23.79
C ASN A 122 1.02 -3.31 23.80
N HIS A 123 0.41 -3.55 22.63
CA HIS A 123 -0.90 -4.16 22.46
C HIS A 123 -0.76 -5.63 22.06
N ASN A 124 -0.91 -6.52 23.04
CA ASN A 124 -0.74 -7.98 22.88
C ASN A 124 -1.50 -8.59 21.68
N ASN A 125 -2.65 -8.04 21.29
CA ASN A 125 -3.45 -8.55 20.16
C ASN A 125 -2.84 -8.26 18.78
N LEU A 126 -2.07 -7.17 18.63
CA LEU A 126 -1.38 -6.82 17.37
C LEU A 126 -0.15 -7.71 17.14
N CYS A 127 0.43 -8.24 18.22
CA CYS A 127 1.59 -9.13 18.17
C CYS A 127 1.26 -10.52 17.57
N GLN A 128 0.03 -11.02 17.80
CA GLN A 128 -0.46 -12.23 17.12
C GLN A 128 -0.61 -12.03 15.61
N GLN A 129 -1.19 -10.90 15.18
CA GLN A 129 -1.32 -10.57 13.76
C GLN A 129 0.05 -10.50 13.05
N SER A 130 1.08 -10.02 13.74
CA SER A 130 2.47 -9.99 13.24
C SER A 130 2.98 -11.38 12.86
N THR A 131 2.72 -12.40 13.70
CA THR A 131 3.18 -13.77 13.46
C THR A 131 2.46 -14.40 12.28
N ASP A 132 1.14 -14.23 12.20
CA ASP A 132 0.33 -14.76 11.11
C ASP A 132 0.67 -14.08 9.77
N LEU A 133 0.92 -12.77 9.79
CA LEU A 133 1.33 -12.00 8.61
C LEU A 133 2.70 -12.45 8.09
N ILE A 134 3.68 -12.70 8.96
CA ILE A 134 4.98 -13.25 8.55
C ILE A 134 4.79 -14.62 7.90
N ASN A 135 4.02 -15.50 8.54
CA ASN A 135 3.80 -16.85 8.03
C ASN A 135 3.15 -16.82 6.64
N HIS A 136 2.11 -16.00 6.46
CA HIS A 136 1.50 -15.79 5.15
C HIS A 136 2.47 -15.20 4.12
N HIS A 137 3.28 -14.21 4.51
CA HIS A 137 4.29 -13.61 3.64
C HIS A 137 5.35 -14.64 3.21
N VAL A 138 5.88 -15.43 4.13
CA VAL A 138 6.88 -16.48 3.84
C VAL A 138 6.30 -17.56 2.92
N ILE A 139 5.06 -18.02 3.18
CA ILE A 139 4.38 -18.99 2.31
C ILE A 139 4.19 -18.41 0.91
N PHE A 140 3.79 -17.15 0.81
CA PHE A 140 3.60 -16.45 -0.46
C PHE A 140 4.91 -16.28 -1.23
N MET A 141 5.99 -15.83 -0.58
CA MET A 141 7.30 -15.66 -1.23
C MET A 141 7.85 -17.01 -1.71
N LYS A 142 7.64 -18.10 -0.95
CA LYS A 142 8.02 -19.46 -1.38
C LYS A 142 7.22 -19.92 -2.60
N SER A 143 5.92 -19.66 -2.65
CA SER A 143 5.09 -20.06 -3.80
C SER A 143 5.47 -19.30 -5.08
N LEU A 144 5.88 -18.04 -4.95
CA LEU A 144 6.41 -17.24 -6.07
C LEU A 144 7.82 -17.66 -6.50
N ASN A 145 8.67 -18.10 -5.57
CA ASN A 145 10.00 -18.63 -5.89
C ASN A 145 9.89 -19.91 -6.73
N ASN A 146 8.92 -20.77 -6.41
CA ASN A 146 8.58 -21.95 -7.23
C ASN A 146 8.05 -21.60 -8.63
N GLN A 147 7.73 -20.32 -8.89
CA GLN A 147 7.29 -19.80 -10.20
C GLN A 147 8.42 -19.07 -10.98
N ASN A 148 9.70 -19.23 -10.60
CA ASN A 148 10.87 -18.66 -11.29
C ASN A 148 10.94 -17.12 -11.39
N LEU A 149 10.48 -16.39 -10.36
CA LEU A 149 10.75 -14.95 -10.25
C LEU A 149 12.11 -14.74 -9.56
N TYR A 150 13.21 -14.99 -10.27
CA TYR A 150 14.56 -14.84 -9.71
C TYR A 150 14.93 -13.38 -9.41
N TYR A 151 15.54 -13.19 -8.23
CA TYR A 151 16.58 -12.20 -7.97
C TYR A 151 17.79 -12.55 -8.86
N GLN A 152 17.96 -11.87 -9.99
CA GLN A 152 19.24 -11.78 -10.68
C GLN A 152 19.82 -10.39 -10.42
#